data_AF-A0A327ZBB3-F1
#
_entry.id   AF-A0A327ZBB3-F1
#
_cell.length_a   1.000
_cell.length_b   1.000
_cell.length_c   1.000
_cell.angle_alpha   90.00
_cell.angle_beta   90.00
_cell.angle_gamma   90.00
#
_symmetry.space_group_name_H-M   'P 1'
#
loop_
_entity.id
_entity.type
_entity.pdbx_description
1 polymer ?
#
loop_
_entity_poly.entity_id
_entity_poly.type
_entity_poly.pdbx_seq_one_letter_code
_entity_poly.pdbx_strand_id
1 'polypeptide(L)'
;MPERIVHVIEVQESDPPMVTGWLPRTSLELLVLRAGEAQDPRAEFQGTGIQPHGGIPYRIELVFRPFAFLELGDDVAGADGRAWRFDGPWAWTAYDGGAGLPVWPLTLIENGNGNGSRPVNDGSTHDDEMNRWRRAAGLPA
;
A
#
# COMPACT_ATOMS: atom_id res chain seq x y z
N MET A 1 -8.19 -0.52 25.17
CA MET A 1 -8.76 0.26 24.05
C MET A 1 -8.93 -0.69 22.87
N PRO A 2 -10.00 -0.60 22.07
CA PRO A 2 -10.07 -1.43 20.87
C PRO A 2 -8.94 -1.05 19.91
N GLU A 3 -8.36 -2.04 19.25
CA GLU A 3 -7.33 -1.86 18.23
C GLU A 3 -7.91 -1.02 17.08
N ARG A 4 -7.28 0.12 16.78
CA ARG A 4 -7.66 0.96 15.65
C ARG A 4 -6.79 0.58 14.47
N ILE A 5 -7.43 0.08 13.43
CA ILE A 5 -6.75 -0.15 12.16
C ILE A 5 -6.82 1.15 11.37
N VAL A 6 -5.66 1.61 10.94
CA VAL A 6 -5.46 2.91 10.33
C VAL A 6 -4.96 2.71 8.92
N HIS A 7 -5.51 3.47 7.98
CA HIS A 7 -4.99 3.54 6.63
C HIS A 7 -3.99 4.69 6.57
N VAL A 8 -2.75 4.38 6.20
CA VAL A 8 -1.78 5.42 5.82
C VAL A 8 -2.14 5.82 4.40
N ILE A 9 -2.85 6.94 4.27
CA ILE A 9 -3.35 7.45 2.99
C ILE A 9 -2.25 8.26 2.28
N GLU A 10 -1.36 8.88 3.06
CA GLU A 10 -0.28 9.72 2.56
C GLU A 10 0.92 9.60 3.49
N VAL A 11 2.12 9.57 2.89
CA VAL A 11 3.39 9.68 3.58
C VAL A 11 4.07 10.93 3.05
N GLN A 12 4.28 11.93 3.92
CA GLN A 12 5.00 13.14 3.56
C GLN A 12 6.44 13.04 4.06
N GLU A 13 7.37 12.90 3.12
CA GLU A 13 8.80 12.97 3.38
C GLU A 13 9.29 14.40 3.14
N SER A 14 10.02 14.96 4.10
CA SER A 14 10.63 16.29 3.97
C SER A 14 12.15 16.19 4.08
N ASP A 15 12.83 16.44 2.96
CA ASP A 15 14.28 16.59 2.90
C ASP A 15 14.67 17.87 2.14
N PRO A 16 15.22 18.91 2.80
CA PRO A 16 15.58 18.96 4.22
C PRO A 16 14.35 19.02 5.15
N PRO A 17 14.48 18.62 6.44
CA PRO A 17 13.36 18.60 7.39
C PRO A 17 12.64 19.95 7.52
N MET A 18 11.33 19.92 7.71
CA MET A 18 10.52 21.13 7.86
C MET A 18 10.91 21.89 9.14
N VAL A 19 11.16 23.20 9.00
CA VAL A 19 11.54 24.06 10.13
C VAL A 19 10.28 24.55 10.84
N THR A 20 9.84 23.81 11.86
CA THR A 20 8.69 24.17 12.72
C THR A 20 9.16 24.83 14.03
N GLY A 21 9.77 26.03 13.94
CA GLY A 21 10.09 26.85 15.12
C GLY A 21 10.86 26.11 16.24
N TRP A 22 10.34 26.14 17.48
CA TRP A 22 10.94 25.53 18.68
C TRP A 22 10.65 24.02 18.86
N LEU A 23 9.91 23.41 17.94
CA LEU A 23 9.60 21.97 18.01
C LEU A 23 10.72 21.14 17.36
N PRO A 24 10.89 19.87 17.76
CA PRO A 24 11.78 18.94 17.07
C PRO A 24 11.50 18.95 15.56
N ARG A 25 12.56 18.86 14.75
CA ARG A 25 12.42 18.86 13.29
C ARG A 25 11.63 17.63 12.84
N THR A 26 10.41 17.82 12.37
CA THR A 26 9.62 16.74 11.79
C THR A 26 10.15 16.44 10.40
N SER A 27 10.77 15.27 10.22
CA SER A 27 11.18 14.76 8.90
C SER A 27 10.16 13.81 8.28
N LEU A 28 9.20 13.34 9.08
CA LEU A 28 8.12 12.43 8.67
C LEU A 28 6.89 12.65 9.54
N GLU A 29 5.75 12.86 8.89
CA GLU A 29 4.44 12.92 9.55
C GLU A 29 3.46 11.97 8.83
N LEU A 30 2.72 11.20 9.62
CA LEU A 30 1.68 10.29 9.15
C LEU A 30 0.33 10.85 9.61
N LEU A 31 -0.55 11.16 8.66
CA LEU A 31 -1.93 11.53 8.95
C LEU A 31 -2.81 10.28 8.99
N VAL A 32 -3.40 10.02 10.14
CA VAL A 32 -4.33 8.91 10.35
C VAL A 32 -5.77 9.42 10.31
N LEU A 33 -6.55 8.96 9.34
CA LEU A 33 -7.99 9.22 9.24
C LEU A 33 -8.80 7.99 9.64
N ARG A 34 -10.08 8.19 9.97
CA ARG A 34 -10.98 7.04 10.13
C ARG A 34 -11.24 6.42 8.76
N ALA A 35 -11.51 5.12 8.79
CA ALA A 35 -12.10 4.39 7.67
C ALA A 35 -13.20 5.19 6.95
N GLY A 36 -13.06 5.39 5.65
CA GLY A 36 -14.04 6.08 4.80
C GLY A 36 -13.94 7.61 4.78
N GLU A 37 -13.03 8.20 5.56
CA GLU A 37 -12.74 9.63 5.50
C GLU A 37 -11.65 9.90 4.44
N ALA A 38 -11.91 10.87 3.56
CA ALA A 38 -10.92 11.40 2.63
C ALA A 38 -10.21 12.60 3.27
N GLN A 39 -8.95 12.83 2.90
CA GLN A 39 -8.21 14.00 3.32
C GLN A 39 -8.83 15.29 2.75
N ASP A 40 -9.02 16.30 3.61
CA ASP A 40 -9.38 17.65 3.19
C ASP A 40 -8.14 18.57 3.29
N PRO A 41 -7.55 18.98 2.16
CA PRO A 41 -6.35 19.83 2.16
C PRO A 41 -6.61 21.24 2.69
N ARG A 42 -7.87 21.63 2.92
CA ARG A 42 -8.24 22.92 3.52
C ARG A 42 -8.47 22.85 5.02
N ALA A 43 -8.54 21.65 5.59
CA ALA A 43 -8.74 21.47 7.01
C ALA A 43 -7.41 21.68 7.76
N GLU A 44 -7.38 22.63 8.68
CA GLU A 44 -6.20 22.89 9.54
C GLU A 44 -5.92 21.71 10.48
N PHE A 45 -6.98 21.01 10.92
CA PHE A 45 -6.89 19.82 11.76
C PHE A 45 -7.82 18.74 11.22
N GLN A 46 -7.26 17.59 10.88
CA GLN A 46 -8.01 16.40 10.52
C GLN A 46 -7.34 15.17 11.14
N GLY A 47 -8.13 14.19 11.56
CA GLY A 47 -7.61 12.90 12.01
C GLY A 47 -6.65 12.97 13.20
N THR A 48 -5.60 12.16 13.15
CA THR A 48 -4.53 12.09 14.15
C THR A 48 -3.18 12.10 13.44
N GLY A 49 -2.37 13.13 13.71
CA GLY A 49 -0.98 13.18 13.26
C GLY A 49 -0.10 12.28 14.13
N ILE A 50 0.73 11.45 13.50
CA ILE A 50 1.79 10.68 14.14
C ILE A 50 3.11 11.19 13.59
N GLN A 51 4.04 11.55 14.47
CA GLN A 51 5.40 11.96 14.10
C GLN A 51 6.37 10.87 14.56
N PRO A 52 6.72 9.88 13.71
CA PRO A 52 7.56 8.75 14.11
C PRO A 52 8.93 9.18 14.63
N HIS A 53 9.46 10.30 14.13
CA HIS A 53 10.74 10.87 14.55
C HIS A 53 10.62 11.91 15.67
N GLY A 54 9.42 12.15 16.21
CA GLY A 54 9.15 13.14 17.26
C GLY A 54 9.59 12.75 18.67
N GLY A 55 10.30 11.62 18.83
CA GLY A 55 10.84 11.16 20.12
C GLY A 55 9.84 10.40 21.02
N ILE A 56 8.58 10.25 20.60
CA ILE A 56 7.59 9.39 21.27
C ILE A 56 7.75 7.95 20.76
N PRO A 57 7.91 6.95 21.64
CA PRO A 57 7.98 5.56 21.22
C PRO A 57 6.65 5.09 20.64
N TYR A 58 6.68 4.51 19.44
CA TYR A 58 5.54 3.85 18.81
C TYR A 58 5.88 2.40 18.48
N ARG A 59 4.84 1.56 18.42
CA ARG A 59 4.94 0.24 17.80
C ARG A 59 4.01 0.20 16.60
N ILE A 60 4.55 -0.20 15.45
CA ILE A 60 3.80 -0.45 14.23
C ILE A 60 3.85 -1.95 14.00
N GLU A 61 2.69 -2.59 13.87
CA GLU A 61 2.57 -4.02 13.58
C GLU A 61 1.80 -4.18 12.27
N LEU A 62 2.34 -4.99 11.35
CA LEU A 62 1.67 -5.30 10.09
C LEU A 62 0.55 -6.32 10.35
N VAL A 63 -0.70 -5.86 10.27
CA VAL A 63 -1.88 -6.74 10.45
C VAL A 63 -2.21 -7.51 9.17
N PHE A 64 -2.06 -6.87 8.00
CA PHE A 64 -2.35 -7.47 6.71
C PHE A 64 -1.56 -6.77 5.60
N ARG A 65 -0.96 -7.56 4.71
CA ARG A 65 -0.34 -7.09 3.46
C ARG A 65 -1.13 -7.67 2.28
N PRO A 66 -1.89 -6.85 1.53
CA PRO A 66 -2.50 -7.30 0.29
C PRO A 66 -1.41 -7.80 -0.66
N PHE A 67 -1.69 -8.91 -1.35
CA PHE A 67 -0.75 -9.52 -2.31
C PHE A 67 0.57 -9.95 -1.66
N ALA A 68 0.50 -10.52 -0.44
CA ALA A 68 1.68 -10.95 0.31
C ALA A 68 2.59 -11.96 -0.44
N PHE A 69 2.08 -12.60 -1.50
CA PHE A 69 2.78 -13.54 -2.37
C PHE A 69 3.59 -12.87 -3.50
N LEU A 70 3.56 -11.54 -3.62
CA LEU A 70 4.38 -10.76 -4.55
C LEU A 70 5.40 -9.90 -3.79
N GLU A 71 6.60 -9.74 -4.34
CA GLU A 71 7.60 -8.77 -3.92
C GLU A 71 7.56 -7.51 -4.79
N LEU A 72 7.94 -6.36 -4.23
CA LEU A 72 8.03 -5.13 -5.01
C LEU A 72 9.05 -5.30 -6.13
N GLY A 73 8.62 -4.97 -7.36
CA GLY A 73 9.40 -5.17 -8.57
C GLY A 73 9.17 -6.50 -9.27
N ASP A 74 8.34 -7.39 -8.73
CA ASP A 74 7.97 -8.63 -9.41
C ASP A 74 7.27 -8.36 -10.74
N ASP A 75 7.66 -9.13 -11.75
CA ASP A 75 7.03 -9.11 -13.07
C ASP A 75 5.95 -10.18 -13.13
N VAL A 76 4.76 -9.81 -13.58
CA VAL A 76 3.61 -10.72 -13.69
C VAL A 76 2.92 -10.60 -15.04
N ALA A 77 2.35 -11.70 -15.51
CA ALA A 77 1.42 -11.73 -16.62
C ALA A 77 -0.02 -11.86 -16.09
N GLY A 78 -0.92 -11.03 -16.61
CA GLY A 78 -2.35 -11.21 -16.43
C GLY A 78 -2.89 -12.36 -17.28
N ALA A 79 -4.14 -12.75 -17.03
CA ALA A 79 -4.85 -13.78 -17.79
C ALA A 79 -5.07 -13.41 -19.27
N ASP A 80 -5.00 -12.12 -19.59
CA ASP A 80 -4.99 -11.58 -20.94
C ASP A 80 -3.60 -11.67 -21.62
N GLY A 81 -2.59 -12.20 -20.92
CA GLY A 81 -1.20 -12.29 -21.37
C GLY A 81 -0.43 -10.98 -21.27
N ARG A 82 -1.04 -9.91 -20.75
CA ARG A 82 -0.40 -8.60 -20.63
C ARG A 82 0.57 -8.59 -19.45
N ALA A 83 1.75 -8.02 -19.64
CA ALA A 83 2.82 -7.99 -18.64
C ALA A 83 2.81 -6.70 -17.80
N TRP A 84 3.06 -6.85 -16.50
CA TRP A 84 3.01 -5.78 -15.52
C TRP A 84 4.16 -5.93 -14.51
N ARG A 85 4.63 -4.80 -13.97
CA ARG A 85 5.46 -4.76 -12.78
C ARG A 85 4.61 -4.42 -11.56
N PHE A 86 4.77 -5.18 -10.48
CA PHE A 86 4.14 -4.91 -9.20
C PHE A 86 4.94 -3.89 -8.39
N ASP A 87 4.48 -2.64 -8.31
CA ASP A 87 5.09 -1.57 -7.51
C ASP A 87 4.36 -1.36 -6.16
N GLY A 88 3.29 -2.12 -5.91
CA GLY A 88 2.53 -2.13 -4.66
C GLY A 88 1.03 -2.39 -4.88
N PRO A 89 0.23 -2.52 -3.80
CA PRO A 89 -1.18 -2.86 -3.90
C PRO A 89 -2.02 -1.96 -4.81
N TRP A 90 -1.61 -0.70 -4.96
CA TRP A 90 -2.27 0.32 -5.79
C TRP A 90 -1.39 0.84 -6.92
N ALA A 91 -0.19 0.29 -7.07
CA ALA A 91 0.81 0.76 -8.00
C ALA A 91 1.20 -0.40 -8.93
N TRP A 92 0.62 -0.38 -10.12
CA TRP A 92 0.87 -1.35 -11.17
C TRP A 92 1.35 -0.62 -12.42
N THR A 93 2.47 -1.09 -12.98
CA THR A 93 3.07 -0.50 -14.18
C THR A 93 2.97 -1.49 -15.33
N ALA A 94 2.20 -1.18 -16.36
CA ALA A 94 2.14 -2.02 -17.55
C ALA A 94 3.38 -1.81 -18.45
N TYR A 95 3.97 -2.89 -18.94
CA TYR A 95 5.16 -2.80 -19.80
C TYR A 95 4.89 -2.24 -21.19
N ASP A 96 3.64 -2.30 -21.65
CA ASP A 96 3.20 -1.70 -22.91
C ASP A 96 2.81 -0.22 -22.77
N GLY A 97 2.94 0.37 -21.57
CA GLY A 97 2.62 1.77 -21.30
C GLY A 97 1.12 2.08 -21.17
N GLY A 98 0.24 1.08 -21.26
CA GLY A 98 -1.20 1.29 -21.10
C GLY A 98 -1.63 1.41 -19.63
N ALA A 99 -2.76 2.04 -19.37
CA ALA A 99 -3.33 2.18 -18.03
C ALA A 99 -4.10 0.91 -17.58
N GLY A 100 -4.48 0.90 -16.30
CA GLY A 100 -5.41 -0.07 -15.71
C GLY A 100 -4.78 -0.93 -14.62
N LEU A 101 -5.42 -2.08 -14.38
CA LEU A 101 -4.97 -3.12 -13.47
C LEU A 101 -4.77 -4.42 -14.25
N PRO A 102 -3.90 -5.33 -13.78
CA PRO A 102 -3.72 -6.61 -14.45
C PRO A 102 -4.99 -7.47 -14.35
N VAL A 103 -5.29 -8.22 -15.40
CA VAL A 103 -6.43 -9.15 -15.42
C VAL A 103 -6.05 -10.42 -14.67
N TRP A 104 -6.86 -10.81 -13.68
CA TRP A 104 -6.61 -12.00 -12.87
C TRP A 104 -7.11 -13.28 -13.56
N PRO A 105 -6.54 -14.46 -13.25
CA PRO A 105 -5.43 -14.72 -12.32
C PRO A 105 -4.07 -14.24 -12.85
N LEU A 106 -3.12 -14.02 -11.94
CA LEU A 106 -1.76 -13.57 -12.27
C LEU A 106 -0.77 -14.73 -12.26
N THR A 107 0.22 -14.63 -13.14
CA THR A 107 1.32 -15.58 -13.24
C THR A 107 2.65 -14.84 -13.09
N LEU A 108 3.53 -15.30 -12.20
CA LEU A 108 4.86 -14.70 -12.03
C LEU A 108 5.71 -14.99 -13.26
N ILE A 109 6.39 -13.96 -13.76
CA ILE A 109 7.37 -14.03 -14.84
C ILE A 109 8.75 -14.08 -14.17
N GLU A 110 9.39 -15.24 -14.14
CA GLU A 110 10.73 -15.37 -13.58
C GLU A 110 11.78 -14.82 -14.55
N ASN A 111 12.52 -13.80 -14.11
CA ASN A 111 13.65 -13.26 -14.88
C ASN A 111 14.86 -14.21 -14.79
N GLY A 112 14.99 -15.08 -15.80
CA GLY A 112 16.29 -15.56 -16.27
C GLY A 112 16.98 -16.69 -15.50
N ASN A 113 16.34 -17.86 -15.36
CA ASN A 113 17.07 -19.14 -15.20
C ASN A 113 16.35 -20.38 -15.75
N GLY A 114 15.24 -20.22 -16.50
CA GLY A 114 14.55 -21.36 -17.11
C GLY A 114 13.28 -21.80 -16.37
N ASN A 115 12.30 -20.90 -16.42
CA ASN A 115 10.89 -21.15 -16.76
C ASN A 115 10.17 -22.35 -16.12
N GLY A 116 9.53 -22.06 -15.00
CA GLY A 116 8.08 -22.25 -14.92
C GLY A 116 7.41 -20.91 -14.61
N SER A 117 6.55 -20.41 -15.51
CA SER A 117 5.61 -19.35 -15.11
C SER A 117 4.68 -19.96 -14.06
N ARG A 118 4.66 -19.43 -12.84
CA ARG A 118 3.87 -20.01 -11.75
C ARG A 118 2.69 -19.12 -11.37
N PRO A 119 1.51 -19.69 -11.08
CA PRO A 119 0.44 -18.93 -10.45
C PRO A 119 0.98 -18.23 -9.20
N VAL A 120 0.69 -16.95 -9.05
CA VAL A 120 1.15 -16.19 -7.87
C VAL A 120 0.31 -16.51 -6.64
N ASN A 121 -0.90 -17.01 -6.84
CA ASN A 121 -1.88 -17.27 -5.80
C ASN A 121 -2.72 -18.53 -6.10
N ASP A 122 -3.57 -18.89 -5.15
CA ASP A 122 -4.46 -20.05 -5.15
C ASP A 122 -5.72 -19.90 -6.05
N GLY A 123 -5.67 -18.99 -7.03
CA GLY A 123 -6.80 -18.67 -7.90
C GLY A 123 -7.73 -17.57 -7.37
N SER A 124 -7.38 -16.92 -6.26
CA SER A 124 -8.07 -15.72 -5.78
C SER A 124 -8.03 -14.57 -6.80
N THR A 125 -9.04 -13.70 -6.77
CA THR A 125 -9.10 -12.50 -7.60
C THR A 125 -8.57 -11.27 -6.87
N HIS A 126 -8.36 -10.17 -7.59
CA HIS A 126 -8.12 -8.85 -6.99
C HIS A 126 -9.14 -8.53 -5.90
N ASP A 127 -10.44 -8.70 -6.21
CA ASP A 127 -11.52 -8.34 -5.30
C ASP A 127 -11.53 -9.23 -4.05
N ASP A 128 -11.14 -10.50 -4.16
CA ASP A 128 -10.99 -11.39 -2.99
C ASP A 128 -9.86 -10.93 -2.05
N GLU A 129 -8.74 -10.44 -2.61
CA GLU A 129 -7.66 -9.84 -1.83
C GLU A 129 -8.10 -8.53 -1.17
N MET A 130 -8.80 -7.67 -1.92
CA MET A 130 -9.33 -6.41 -1.39
C MET A 130 -10.38 -6.65 -0.30
N ASN A 131 -11.22 -7.66 -0.43
CA ASN A 131 -12.22 -8.03 0.58
C ASN A 131 -11.58 -8.65 1.83
N ARG A 132 -10.49 -9.41 1.69
CA ARG A 132 -9.69 -9.87 2.84
C ARG A 132 -9.08 -8.70 3.59
N TRP A 133 -8.52 -7.74 2.88
CA TRP A 133 -8.01 -6.51 3.47
C TRP A 133 -9.09 -5.71 4.19
N ARG A 134 -10.24 -5.45 3.54
CA ARG A 134 -11.36 -4.73 4.15
C ARG A 134 -11.81 -5.38 5.44
N ARG A 135 -11.99 -6.71 5.45
CA ARG A 135 -12.33 -7.47 6.67
C ARG A 135 -11.26 -7.36 7.75
N ALA A 136 -9.99 -7.54 7.38
CA ALA A 136 -8.88 -7.37 8.31
C ALA A 136 -8.89 -5.96 8.92
N ALA A 137 -9.23 -4.94 8.14
CA ALA A 137 -9.31 -3.54 8.55
C ALA A 137 -10.62 -3.13 9.25
N GLY A 138 -11.58 -4.04 9.43
CA GLY A 138 -12.89 -3.72 10.00
C GLY A 138 -13.77 -2.83 9.11
N LEU A 139 -13.49 -2.79 7.80
CA LEU A 139 -14.26 -2.07 6.79
C LEU A 139 -15.43 -2.91 6.26
N PRO A 140 -16.55 -2.28 5.84
CA PRO A 140 -17.57 -2.97 5.05
C PRO A 140 -16.96 -3.48 3.73
N ALA A 141 -17.42 -4.65 3.28
CA ALA A 141 -16.98 -5.30 2.05
C ALA A 141 -17.39 -4.51 0.80
#